data_AF-A0AA43UL16-F1
#
_entry.id   AF-A0AA43UL16-F1
#
_cell.length_a   1.000
_cell.length_b   1.000
_cell.length_c   1.000
_cell.angle_alpha   90.00
_cell.angle_beta   90.00
_cell.angle_gamma   90.00
#
_symmetry.space_group_name_H-M   'P 1'
#
loop_
_entity.id
_entity.type
_entity.pdbx_description
1 polymer ?
#
loop_
_entity_poly.entity_id
_entity_poly.type
_entity_poly.pdbx_seq_one_letter_code
_entity_poly.pdbx_strand_id
1 'polypeptide(L)'
;MDNKIYAIAAVVIILVAGVGAYFVLGGGNNSSSSSDPHAVTLDGVTASEENVSNGTYEISRNLVLVTLGEPTGNVAAFLSWITSAEGQAILAEEFVPLDSEDMTTEVAPSSSGQTSLVVGGSTSLTETMTKLVEAYTAKYSFMSISVQTGGSGVGESSAASGTFDIGMLSRDMSSKYEGTLVDHTIGHDGVAVVCNIEGVSNLTLEQVAKIFSGEYTNWSQVGGPDETIRVIIREDGSGTRECFENAMKTTDSSWTVTTNSQSCNSTGTVISNIKSTYGSIGYISIGKLSDLTGEDSTTGAHAVTLDGVIASEASVSNGTYEISRNLVLVTLGEPTGNTAAFLSWITSAEGQAILAEEFVPLDSDEMTTEIAPSSSGDTSLVVGGSTSLTETMTKLVEAYTAKYSFMSISVQTGGSGVGESSAASGTFDIGMLSRDMSSKYEGTLVDHTIGHDGVAVVCNIEGVSNLTLEQVAKIFSGEYTNWSQVGGPDETIRVIIREDGSGTRECFENAMKTTDSDWTVTVNAQSCNSTGTVISNVQSTYGSIGYISIGKLGDL
;
A
#
# COMPACT_ATOMS: atom_id res chain seq x y z
N MET A 1 -29.11 5.75 45.18
CA MET A 1 -28.44 6.53 44.14
C MET A 1 -27.14 5.78 43.88
N ASP A 2 -26.95 4.96 42.85
CA ASP A 2 -27.65 4.87 41.56
C ASP A 2 -27.66 3.44 41.03
N ASN A 3 -28.79 3.09 40.40
CA ASN A 3 -29.07 1.84 39.72
C ASN A 3 -28.21 1.73 38.44
N LYS A 4 -27.39 0.69 38.33
CA LYS A 4 -26.90 0.22 37.03
C LYS A 4 -27.74 -0.97 36.58
N ILE A 5 -28.67 -0.68 35.68
CA ILE A 5 -29.48 -1.65 34.93
C ILE A 5 -28.57 -2.31 33.90
N TYR A 6 -28.42 -3.62 33.98
CA TYR A 6 -27.87 -4.44 32.90
C TYR A 6 -28.94 -4.60 31.82
N ALA A 7 -28.76 -3.94 30.68
CA ALA A 7 -29.56 -4.19 29.49
C ALA A 7 -29.01 -5.42 28.76
N ILE A 8 -29.65 -6.57 28.97
CA ILE A 8 -29.50 -7.76 28.14
C ILE A 8 -30.34 -7.50 26.89
N ALA A 9 -29.68 -7.28 25.74
CA ALA A 9 -30.35 -7.24 24.45
C ALA A 9 -30.73 -8.68 24.06
N ALA A 10 -31.98 -9.05 24.34
CA ALA A 10 -32.58 -10.28 23.82
C ALA A 10 -32.84 -10.10 22.31
N VAL A 11 -32.09 -10.83 21.49
CA VAL A 11 -32.37 -10.98 20.05
C VAL A 11 -33.64 -11.82 19.94
N VAL A 12 -34.78 -11.16 19.72
CA VAL A 12 -36.04 -11.81 19.36
C VAL A 12 -36.00 -12.10 17.87
N ILE A 13 -35.69 -13.34 17.51
CA ILE A 13 -35.92 -13.86 16.16
C ILE A 13 -37.43 -14.04 16.00
N ILE A 14 -38.09 -13.10 15.30
CA ILE A 14 -39.46 -13.30 14.83
C ILE A 14 -39.37 -14.12 13.54
N LEU A 15 -39.58 -15.43 13.66
CA LEU A 15 -39.96 -16.29 12.53
C LEU A 15 -41.40 -15.94 12.13
N VAL A 16 -41.55 -15.09 11.12
CA VAL A 16 -42.84 -14.96 10.42
C VAL A 16 -42.97 -16.15 9.48
N ALA A 17 -43.61 -17.21 9.96
CA ALA A 17 -44.14 -18.25 9.10
C ALA A 17 -45.30 -17.66 8.27
N GLY A 18 -45.00 -17.21 7.06
CA GLY A 18 -46.00 -16.88 6.06
C GLY A 18 -46.72 -18.15 5.64
N VAL A 19 -47.89 -18.40 6.24
CA VAL A 19 -48.85 -19.40 5.74
C VAL A 19 -49.42 -18.83 4.43
N GLY A 20 -48.84 -19.23 3.30
CA GLY A 20 -49.46 -19.04 2.00
C GLY A 20 -50.74 -19.85 1.93
N ALA A 21 -51.89 -19.17 2.03
CA ALA A 21 -53.19 -19.77 1.83
C ALA A 21 -53.30 -20.25 0.38
N TYR A 22 -53.30 -21.57 0.20
CA TYR A 22 -53.52 -22.25 -1.06
C TYR A 22 -55.01 -22.09 -1.44
N PHE A 23 -55.31 -21.16 -2.36
CA PHE A 23 -56.61 -21.11 -3.02
C PHE A 23 -56.61 -22.13 -4.16
N VAL A 24 -57.21 -23.29 -3.91
CA VAL A 24 -57.68 -24.19 -4.99
C VAL A 24 -58.98 -23.62 -5.53
N LEU A 25 -58.94 -23.07 -6.75
CA LEU A 25 -60.14 -22.82 -7.54
C LEU A 25 -59.93 -23.31 -8.97
N GLY A 26 -60.81 -24.24 -9.39
CA GLY A 26 -61.19 -24.42 -10.79
C GLY A 26 -60.44 -25.52 -11.54
N GLY A 27 -61.06 -26.69 -11.64
CA GLY A 27 -60.62 -27.73 -12.57
C GLY A 27 -60.84 -27.32 -14.04
N GLY A 28 -59.79 -27.52 -14.83
CA GLY A 28 -59.80 -27.50 -16.29
C GLY A 28 -58.55 -28.24 -16.78
N ASN A 29 -58.72 -29.20 -17.68
CA ASN A 29 -57.64 -29.96 -18.32
C ASN A 29 -56.50 -29.03 -18.75
N ASN A 30 -55.27 -29.30 -18.32
CA ASN A 30 -54.10 -28.89 -19.10
C ASN A 30 -53.03 -29.98 -19.02
N SER A 31 -52.70 -30.49 -20.20
CA SER A 31 -51.53 -31.31 -20.47
C SER A 31 -50.30 -30.67 -19.86
N SER A 32 -49.50 -31.46 -19.15
CA SER A 32 -48.13 -31.10 -18.79
C SER A 32 -47.28 -31.02 -20.06
N SER A 33 -47.28 -29.87 -20.74
CA SER A 33 -46.22 -29.54 -21.69
C SER A 33 -45.01 -29.10 -20.87
N SER A 34 -44.07 -30.02 -20.62
CA SER A 34 -42.76 -29.65 -20.09
C SER A 34 -41.95 -29.02 -21.22
N SER A 35 -41.92 -27.70 -21.32
CA SER A 35 -40.81 -27.03 -22.01
C SER A 35 -39.56 -27.07 -21.15
N ASP A 36 -38.41 -27.00 -21.81
CA ASP A 36 -37.10 -26.88 -21.19
C ASP A 36 -36.83 -25.39 -20.91
N PRO A 37 -36.64 -24.97 -19.65
CA PRO A 37 -36.23 -23.62 -19.29
C PRO A 37 -34.91 -23.28 -19.98
N HIS A 38 -34.81 -22.09 -20.58
CA HIS A 38 -33.60 -21.71 -21.30
C HIS A 38 -33.41 -20.20 -21.36
N ALA A 39 -32.17 -19.78 -21.61
CA ALA A 39 -31.86 -18.39 -21.96
C ALA A 39 -32.24 -18.10 -23.41
N VAL A 40 -32.83 -16.93 -23.64
CA VAL A 40 -33.03 -16.43 -25.01
C VAL A 40 -31.81 -15.66 -25.46
N THR A 41 -31.53 -15.68 -26.76
CA THR A 41 -30.65 -14.68 -27.36
C THR A 41 -31.35 -13.34 -27.38
N LEU A 42 -30.59 -12.27 -27.14
CA LEU A 42 -31.07 -10.90 -27.20
C LEU A 42 -30.54 -10.25 -28.48
N ASP A 43 -31.43 -9.87 -29.39
CA ASP A 43 -31.07 -9.33 -30.71
C ASP A 43 -30.10 -10.23 -31.49
N GLY A 44 -30.24 -11.55 -31.31
CA GLY A 44 -29.38 -12.57 -31.91
C GLY A 44 -28.04 -12.79 -31.19
N VAL A 45 -27.76 -12.05 -30.10
CA VAL A 45 -26.56 -12.20 -29.28
C VAL A 45 -26.84 -13.12 -28.10
N THR A 46 -25.99 -14.14 -27.92
CA THR A 46 -26.08 -15.04 -26.78
C THR A 46 -25.56 -14.37 -25.51
N ALA A 47 -26.24 -14.59 -24.39
CA ALA A 47 -25.73 -14.21 -23.07
C ALA A 47 -24.55 -15.14 -22.69
N SER A 48 -23.33 -14.73 -23.02
CA SER A 48 -22.10 -15.49 -22.75
C SER A 48 -21.03 -14.59 -22.16
N GLU A 49 -20.05 -15.18 -21.47
CA GLU A 49 -18.87 -14.46 -20.95
C GLU A 49 -18.19 -13.65 -22.08
N GLU A 50 -17.92 -14.29 -23.22
CA GLU A 50 -17.30 -13.64 -24.38
C GLU A 50 -18.05 -12.38 -24.84
N ASN A 51 -19.38 -12.45 -24.93
CA ASN A 51 -20.20 -11.34 -25.41
C ASN A 51 -20.37 -10.23 -24.36
N VAL A 52 -20.26 -10.56 -23.07
CA VAL A 52 -20.27 -9.57 -21.99
C VAL A 52 -18.92 -8.84 -21.94
N SER A 53 -17.80 -9.57 -21.96
CA SER A 53 -16.45 -8.98 -21.94
C SER A 53 -16.21 -8.07 -23.14
N ASN A 54 -16.63 -8.46 -24.35
CA ASN A 54 -16.45 -7.64 -25.55
C ASN A 54 -17.52 -6.53 -25.74
N GLY A 55 -18.47 -6.41 -24.81
CA GLY A 55 -19.52 -5.39 -24.83
C GLY A 55 -20.62 -5.59 -25.89
N THR A 56 -20.72 -6.76 -26.52
CA THR A 56 -21.78 -7.03 -27.52
C THR A 56 -23.11 -7.45 -26.89
N TYR A 57 -23.12 -7.91 -25.63
CA TYR A 57 -24.36 -8.20 -24.90
C TYR A 57 -24.84 -6.97 -24.11
N GLU A 58 -26.00 -6.43 -24.50
CA GLU A 58 -26.47 -5.10 -24.05
C GLU A 58 -26.88 -5.03 -22.57
N ILE A 59 -27.34 -6.13 -21.97
CA ILE A 59 -27.76 -6.14 -20.57
C ILE A 59 -26.59 -6.61 -19.70
N SER A 60 -25.66 -5.70 -19.46
CA SER A 60 -24.46 -5.96 -18.67
C SER A 60 -24.14 -4.80 -17.71
N ARG A 61 -23.28 -5.08 -16.73
CA ARG A 61 -22.83 -4.10 -15.73
C ARG A 61 -21.43 -4.41 -15.25
N ASN A 62 -20.73 -3.37 -14.79
CA ASN A 62 -19.47 -3.52 -14.08
C ASN A 62 -19.72 -3.92 -12.62
N LEU A 63 -18.81 -4.74 -12.11
CA LEU A 63 -18.67 -5.05 -10.70
C LEU A 63 -17.49 -4.24 -10.18
N VAL A 64 -17.77 -3.31 -9.28
CA VAL A 64 -16.82 -2.28 -8.89
C VAL A 64 -16.65 -2.30 -7.37
N LEU A 65 -15.40 -2.21 -6.93
CA LEU A 65 -15.05 -1.89 -5.56
C LEU A 65 -14.64 -0.42 -5.49
N VAL A 66 -15.09 0.31 -4.46
CA VAL A 66 -14.73 1.73 -4.28
C VAL A 66 -13.99 1.95 -2.97
N THR A 67 -12.96 2.78 -2.99
CA THR A 67 -12.16 3.18 -1.82
C THR A 67 -12.19 4.69 -1.64
N LEU A 68 -12.02 5.15 -0.38
CA LEU A 68 -11.83 6.57 -0.10
C LEU A 68 -10.41 6.99 -0.52
N GLY A 69 -10.30 7.68 -1.65
CA GLY A 69 -9.01 7.96 -2.28
C GLY A 69 -8.30 6.70 -2.79
N GLU A 70 -7.04 6.88 -3.19
CA GLU A 70 -6.18 5.80 -3.68
C GLU A 70 -5.95 4.74 -2.58
N PRO A 71 -6.13 3.45 -2.88
CA PRO A 71 -5.94 2.41 -1.88
C PRO A 71 -4.47 2.28 -1.50
N THR A 72 -4.21 2.07 -0.21
CA THR A 72 -2.88 1.81 0.33
C THR A 72 -2.91 0.63 1.30
N GLY A 73 -1.72 0.12 1.67
CA GLY A 73 -1.59 -0.92 2.70
C GLY A 73 -2.41 -2.18 2.41
N ASN A 74 -3.06 -2.73 3.45
CA ASN A 74 -3.81 -3.99 3.35
C ASN A 74 -5.08 -3.90 2.50
N VAL A 75 -5.62 -2.69 2.28
CA VAL A 75 -6.71 -2.47 1.32
C VAL A 75 -6.19 -2.69 -0.11
N ALA A 76 -5.06 -2.07 -0.46
CA ALA A 76 -4.43 -2.27 -1.76
C ALA A 76 -3.99 -3.73 -1.98
N ALA A 77 -3.43 -4.37 -0.94
CA ALA A 77 -3.08 -5.79 -0.99
C ALA A 77 -4.30 -6.67 -1.31
N PHE A 78 -5.42 -6.45 -0.62
CA PHE A 78 -6.65 -7.20 -0.86
C PHE A 78 -7.23 -6.95 -2.27
N LEU A 79 -7.24 -5.70 -2.75
CA LEU A 79 -7.66 -5.38 -4.12
C LEU A 79 -6.75 -6.02 -5.18
N SER A 80 -5.44 -6.01 -4.97
CA SER A 80 -4.48 -6.69 -5.86
C SER A 80 -4.69 -8.20 -5.89
N TRP A 81 -5.04 -8.80 -4.75
CA TRP A 81 -5.32 -10.23 -4.70
C TRP A 81 -6.64 -10.58 -5.40
N ILE A 82 -7.72 -9.80 -5.20
CA ILE A 82 -9.00 -10.01 -5.90
C ILE A 82 -8.82 -9.94 -7.42
N THR A 83 -7.96 -9.05 -7.90
CA THR A 83 -7.66 -8.87 -9.33
C THR A 83 -6.53 -9.76 -9.83
N SER A 84 -5.94 -10.60 -8.97
CA SER A 84 -4.97 -11.63 -9.36
C SER A 84 -5.66 -12.84 -9.99
N ALA A 85 -4.89 -13.71 -10.64
CA ALA A 85 -5.41 -14.96 -11.22
C ALA A 85 -6.14 -15.85 -10.20
N GLU A 86 -5.70 -15.86 -8.92
CA GLU A 86 -6.34 -16.64 -7.86
C GLU A 86 -7.69 -16.04 -7.45
N GLY A 87 -7.74 -14.72 -7.22
CA GLY A 87 -8.99 -14.03 -6.88
C GLY A 87 -10.01 -14.08 -8.02
N GLN A 88 -9.54 -13.89 -9.27
CA GLN A 88 -10.39 -13.96 -10.46
C GLN A 88 -10.94 -15.36 -10.72
N ALA A 89 -10.22 -16.42 -10.34
CA ALA A 89 -10.75 -17.78 -10.42
C ALA A 89 -11.96 -18.00 -9.49
N ILE A 90 -11.99 -17.36 -8.32
CA ILE A 90 -13.13 -17.41 -7.40
C ILE A 90 -14.29 -16.55 -7.94
N LEU A 91 -13.98 -15.36 -8.47
CA LEU A 91 -14.98 -14.49 -9.09
C LEU A 91 -15.68 -15.16 -10.28
N ALA A 92 -14.92 -15.91 -11.09
CA ALA A 92 -15.39 -16.64 -12.26
C ALA A 92 -16.41 -17.76 -11.95
N GLU A 93 -16.60 -18.14 -10.67
CA GLU A 93 -17.66 -19.07 -10.30
C GLU A 93 -19.07 -18.50 -10.49
N GLU A 94 -19.21 -17.16 -10.48
CA GLU A 94 -20.51 -16.50 -10.52
C GLU A 94 -20.59 -15.32 -11.50
N PHE A 95 -19.46 -14.75 -11.89
CA PHE A 95 -19.38 -13.56 -12.72
C PHE A 95 -18.34 -13.71 -13.83
N VAL A 96 -18.30 -12.75 -14.74
CA VAL A 96 -17.28 -12.70 -15.79
C VAL A 96 -16.01 -12.08 -15.20
N PRO A 97 -14.87 -12.80 -15.21
CA PRO A 97 -13.62 -12.25 -14.71
C PRO A 97 -13.06 -11.16 -15.64
N LEU A 98 -12.08 -10.43 -15.14
CA LEU A 98 -11.28 -9.50 -15.93
C LEU A 98 -10.49 -10.23 -17.02
N ASP A 99 -10.17 -9.52 -18.09
CA ASP A 99 -9.23 -10.00 -19.10
C ASP A 99 -7.82 -10.13 -18.49
N SER A 100 -7.01 -11.04 -19.03
CA SER A 100 -5.69 -11.34 -18.47
C SER A 100 -4.73 -10.14 -18.44
N GLU A 101 -4.97 -9.13 -19.27
CA GLU A 101 -4.18 -7.90 -19.32
C GLU A 101 -4.55 -6.89 -18.23
N ASP A 102 -5.75 -6.99 -17.67
CA ASP A 102 -6.25 -6.15 -16.57
C ASP A 102 -6.04 -6.80 -15.19
N MET A 103 -5.60 -8.07 -15.15
CA MET A 103 -5.23 -8.75 -13.92
C MET A 103 -3.93 -8.21 -13.34
N THR A 104 -3.86 -8.10 -12.01
CA THR A 104 -2.67 -7.58 -11.32
C THR A 104 -1.81 -8.70 -10.72
N THR A 105 -0.54 -8.39 -10.45
CA THR A 105 0.30 -9.25 -9.61
C THR A 105 -0.07 -8.99 -8.15
N GLU A 106 -0.37 -10.06 -7.42
CA GLU A 106 -0.67 -9.99 -5.98
C GLU A 106 0.47 -9.32 -5.20
N VAL A 107 0.10 -8.41 -4.31
CA VAL A 107 0.96 -7.86 -3.26
C VAL A 107 0.52 -8.45 -1.92
N ALA A 108 1.43 -9.07 -1.19
CA ALA A 108 1.12 -9.66 0.11
C ALA A 108 0.74 -8.56 1.16
N PRO A 109 -0.30 -8.77 1.98
CA PRO A 109 -0.63 -7.86 3.08
C PRO A 109 0.47 -7.85 4.15
N SER A 110 0.55 -6.74 4.88
CA SER A 110 1.45 -6.57 6.01
C SER A 110 0.75 -6.92 7.32
N SER A 111 1.41 -7.75 8.13
CA SER A 111 0.94 -8.12 9.46
C SER A 111 1.29 -7.09 10.54
N SER A 112 2.17 -6.11 10.27
CA SER A 112 2.71 -5.24 11.32
C SER A 112 1.88 -4.00 11.59
N GLY A 113 1.20 -3.41 10.61
CA GLY A 113 0.23 -2.34 10.83
C GLY A 113 0.74 -1.11 11.61
N GLN A 114 2.06 -0.99 11.77
CA GLN A 114 2.65 -0.26 12.87
C GLN A 114 2.79 1.21 12.48
N THR A 115 2.06 2.10 13.14
CA THR A 115 2.20 3.55 12.97
C THR A 115 3.27 4.14 13.89
N SER A 116 3.83 3.33 14.81
CA SER A 116 4.89 3.74 15.71
C SER A 116 6.17 2.97 15.44
N LEU A 117 7.28 3.61 15.10
CA LEU A 117 8.56 2.91 14.89
C LEU A 117 9.58 3.28 15.97
N VAL A 118 10.45 2.34 16.31
CA VAL A 118 11.63 2.56 17.14
C VAL A 118 12.86 2.41 16.25
N VAL A 119 13.56 3.51 16.04
CA VAL A 119 14.81 3.56 15.29
C VAL A 119 15.94 3.82 16.28
N GLY A 120 17.02 3.05 16.25
CA GLY A 120 18.07 3.24 17.24
C GLY A 120 19.44 2.67 16.90
N GLY A 121 20.49 3.20 17.50
CA GLY A 121 21.85 2.68 17.33
C GLY A 121 22.89 3.79 17.23
N SER A 122 23.56 3.86 16.07
CA SER A 122 24.70 4.74 15.80
C SER A 122 24.47 6.18 16.27
N THR A 123 25.37 6.64 17.13
CA THR A 123 25.35 7.99 17.70
C THR A 123 25.63 9.07 16.65
N SER A 124 26.41 8.76 15.61
CA SER A 124 26.66 9.71 14.51
C SER A 124 25.45 9.94 13.63
N LEU A 125 24.50 8.99 13.57
CA LEU A 125 23.29 9.12 12.77
C LEU A 125 22.13 9.77 13.54
N THR A 126 22.21 9.87 14.87
CA THR A 126 21.08 10.31 15.69
C THR A 126 20.53 11.68 15.31
N GLU A 127 21.39 12.67 15.05
CA GLU A 127 20.95 14.04 14.69
C GLU A 127 20.27 14.06 13.32
N THR A 128 20.90 13.48 12.30
CA THR A 128 20.32 13.37 10.95
C THR A 128 19.05 12.54 10.94
N MET A 129 19.01 11.42 11.66
CA MET A 129 17.80 10.59 11.79
C MET A 129 16.67 11.35 12.49
N THR A 130 16.97 12.19 13.48
CA THR A 130 15.96 13.05 14.12
C THR A 130 15.37 14.03 13.10
N LYS A 131 16.19 14.68 12.27
CA LYS A 131 15.70 15.55 11.18
C LYS A 131 14.86 14.79 10.15
N LEU A 132 15.32 13.59 9.74
CA LEU A 132 14.56 12.72 8.84
C LEU A 132 13.20 12.34 9.42
N VAL A 133 13.16 11.96 10.70
CA VAL A 133 11.92 11.64 11.41
C VAL A 133 11.00 12.85 11.53
N GLU A 134 11.52 14.03 11.86
CA GLU A 134 10.73 15.27 11.95
C GLU A 134 10.08 15.62 10.60
N ALA A 135 10.84 15.57 9.50
CA ALA A 135 10.32 15.82 8.17
C ALA A 135 9.30 14.76 7.73
N TYR A 136 9.59 13.47 7.96
CA TYR A 136 8.68 12.38 7.62
C TYR A 136 7.37 12.44 8.41
N THR A 137 7.42 12.72 9.70
CA THR A 137 6.22 12.82 10.55
C THR A 137 5.46 14.13 10.35
N ALA A 138 6.11 15.20 9.87
CA ALA A 138 5.42 16.39 9.38
C ALA A 138 4.62 16.10 8.11
N LYS A 139 5.16 15.27 7.22
CA LYS A 139 4.49 14.81 5.99
C LYS A 139 3.38 13.80 6.28
N TYR A 140 3.62 12.88 7.23
CA TYR A 140 2.70 11.80 7.64
C TYR A 140 2.41 11.90 9.13
N SER A 141 1.52 12.81 9.52
CA SER A 141 1.23 13.15 10.93
C SER A 141 0.65 12.03 11.80
N PHE A 142 0.26 10.91 11.19
CA PHE A 142 -0.19 9.71 11.89
C PHE A 142 0.97 8.78 12.29
N MET A 143 2.17 8.98 11.74
CA MET A 143 3.37 8.22 12.11
C MET A 143 4.00 8.80 13.39
N SER A 144 4.46 7.92 14.27
CA SER A 144 5.17 8.26 15.50
C SER A 144 6.49 7.49 15.58
N ILE A 145 7.58 8.12 15.17
CA ILE A 145 8.90 7.47 15.18
C ILE A 145 9.72 7.98 16.36
N SER A 146 10.22 7.06 17.18
CA SER A 146 11.13 7.38 18.28
C SER A 146 12.57 7.05 17.90
N VAL A 147 13.49 7.99 18.12
CA VAL A 147 14.92 7.81 17.87
C VAL A 147 15.62 7.51 19.19
N GLN A 148 16.36 6.41 19.24
CA GLN A 148 17.15 5.98 20.39
C GLN A 148 18.64 5.92 20.05
N THR A 149 19.50 6.11 21.06
CA THR A 149 20.96 6.14 20.89
C THR A 149 21.61 4.97 21.64
N GLY A 150 22.70 4.44 21.11
CA GLY A 150 23.43 3.33 21.76
C GLY A 150 24.71 2.86 21.05
N GLY A 151 25.04 3.42 19.89
CA GLY A 151 26.13 2.96 19.02
C GLY A 151 25.71 1.84 18.06
N SER A 152 26.51 1.60 17.02
CA SER A 152 26.17 0.65 15.95
C SER A 152 25.98 -0.78 16.46
N GLY A 153 26.78 -1.21 17.45
CA GLY A 153 26.64 -2.54 18.05
C GLY A 153 25.31 -2.75 18.78
N VAL A 154 24.79 -1.70 19.45
CA VAL A 154 23.44 -1.73 20.04
C VAL A 154 22.40 -1.79 18.93
N GLY A 155 22.56 -0.99 17.87
CA GLY A 155 21.69 -0.99 16.69
C GLY A 155 21.45 -2.40 16.12
N GLU A 156 22.50 -3.14 15.77
CA GLU A 156 22.37 -4.50 15.23
C GLU A 156 21.77 -5.46 16.26
N SER A 157 22.23 -5.40 17.52
CA SER A 157 21.76 -6.33 18.55
C SER A 157 20.28 -6.13 18.90
N SER A 158 19.81 -4.88 18.92
CA SER A 158 18.43 -4.51 19.22
C SER A 158 17.51 -4.71 18.03
N ALA A 159 17.97 -4.51 16.80
CA ALA A 159 17.22 -4.90 15.60
C ALA A 159 17.05 -6.44 15.55
N ALA A 160 18.13 -7.19 15.81
CA ALA A 160 18.08 -8.66 15.80
C ALA A 160 17.18 -9.25 16.90
N SER A 161 16.99 -8.54 18.01
CA SER A 161 16.05 -8.92 19.08
C SER A 161 14.63 -8.37 18.90
N GLY A 162 14.36 -7.61 17.82
CA GLY A 162 13.08 -6.93 17.59
C GLY A 162 12.76 -5.83 18.60
N THR A 163 13.77 -5.32 19.31
CA THR A 163 13.63 -4.19 20.24
C THR A 163 13.61 -2.86 19.51
N PHE A 164 14.40 -2.75 18.43
CA PHE A 164 14.29 -1.68 17.45
C PHE A 164 13.67 -2.26 16.17
N ASP A 165 12.76 -1.51 15.55
CA ASP A 165 12.26 -1.85 14.21
C ASP A 165 13.36 -1.63 13.17
N ILE A 166 14.20 -0.61 13.38
CA ILE A 166 15.34 -0.26 12.52
C ILE A 166 16.57 0.02 13.38
N GLY A 167 17.66 -0.71 13.12
CA GLY A 167 18.98 -0.45 13.69
C GLY A 167 19.80 0.52 12.84
N MET A 168 20.42 1.54 13.44
CA MET A 168 21.31 2.49 12.75
C MET A 168 22.78 2.11 12.90
N LEU A 169 23.52 2.06 11.80
CA LEU A 169 24.94 1.72 11.76
C LEU A 169 25.75 2.78 11.00
N SER A 170 26.91 3.13 11.54
CA SER A 170 27.93 3.94 10.84
C SER A 170 29.12 3.08 10.43
N ARG A 171 28.79 1.92 9.87
CA ARG A 171 29.67 0.89 9.30
C ARG A 171 28.80 -0.16 8.62
N ASP A 172 29.43 -1.07 7.90
CA ASP A 172 28.77 -2.27 7.40
C ASP A 172 28.23 -3.16 8.52
N MET A 173 27.21 -3.94 8.16
CA MET A 173 26.63 -4.94 9.04
C MET A 173 27.68 -6.01 9.39
N SER A 174 27.71 -6.41 10.66
CA SER A 174 28.56 -7.50 11.12
C SER A 174 28.08 -8.83 10.55
N SER A 175 29.02 -9.65 10.05
CA SER A 175 28.75 -11.01 9.56
C SER A 175 28.08 -11.93 10.59
N LYS A 176 28.11 -11.57 11.87
CA LYS A 176 27.36 -12.25 12.94
C LYS A 176 25.84 -12.32 12.66
N TYR A 177 25.28 -11.35 11.93
CA TYR A 177 23.84 -11.19 11.73
C TYR A 177 23.38 -11.55 10.30
N GLU A 178 24.27 -12.04 9.45
CA GLU A 178 23.93 -12.54 8.11
C GLU A 178 22.83 -13.60 8.19
N GLY A 179 21.81 -13.47 7.33
CA GLY A 179 20.64 -14.36 7.31
C GLY A 179 19.61 -14.12 8.41
N THR A 180 19.85 -13.15 9.30
CA THR A 180 18.86 -12.68 10.30
C THR A 180 18.44 -11.25 10.02
N LEU A 181 19.41 -10.37 9.82
CA LEU A 181 19.18 -8.98 9.48
C LEU A 181 19.35 -8.76 7.98
N VAL A 182 18.64 -7.76 7.46
CA VAL A 182 18.82 -7.21 6.11
C VAL A 182 19.37 -5.80 6.26
N ASP A 183 20.41 -5.47 5.50
CA ASP A 183 21.05 -4.17 5.49
C ASP A 183 20.57 -3.29 4.32
N HIS A 184 20.41 -2.00 4.62
CA HIS A 184 19.92 -0.97 3.73
C HIS A 184 20.90 0.20 3.78
N THR A 185 21.76 0.33 2.79
CA THR A 185 22.67 1.47 2.71
C THR A 185 21.87 2.73 2.38
N ILE A 186 22.00 3.75 3.22
CA ILE A 186 21.30 5.03 3.05
C ILE A 186 22.21 6.16 2.60
N GLY A 187 23.52 5.92 2.55
CA GLY A 187 24.54 6.86 2.09
C GLY A 187 25.92 6.53 2.64
N HIS A 188 26.84 7.46 2.48
CA HIS A 188 28.23 7.31 2.89
C HIS A 188 28.70 8.49 3.72
N ASP A 189 29.82 8.31 4.43
CA ASP A 189 30.52 9.42 5.05
C ASP A 189 32.03 9.23 4.88
N GLY A 190 32.73 10.34 4.74
CA GLY A 190 34.17 10.39 4.89
C GLY A 190 34.55 11.42 5.94
N VAL A 191 35.57 11.12 6.73
CA VAL A 191 36.02 11.98 7.80
C VAL A 191 37.24 12.77 7.32
N ALA A 192 36.98 14.02 6.93
CA ALA A 192 37.99 14.94 6.45
C ALA A 192 38.88 15.43 7.60
N VAL A 193 40.20 15.43 7.37
CA VAL A 193 41.14 16.10 8.27
C VAL A 193 41.19 17.57 7.90
N VAL A 194 40.99 18.43 8.89
CA VAL A 194 40.89 19.88 8.72
C VAL A 194 41.86 20.58 9.65
N CYS A 195 42.43 21.69 9.20
CA CYS A 195 43.37 22.47 10.00
C CYS A 195 43.23 23.96 9.73
N ASN A 196 43.87 24.76 10.59
CA ASN A 196 44.06 26.18 10.37
C ASN A 196 45.55 26.51 10.52
N ILE A 197 46.32 26.27 9.47
CA ILE A 197 47.75 26.54 9.43
C ILE A 197 48.18 26.84 7.99
N GLU A 198 49.07 27.81 7.77
CA GLU A 198 49.57 28.07 6.43
C GLU A 198 50.62 27.03 6.00
N GLY A 199 50.73 26.76 4.69
CA GLY A 199 51.81 25.97 4.10
C GLY A 199 51.66 24.45 4.21
N VAL A 200 50.64 23.93 4.90
CA VAL A 200 50.37 22.48 5.00
C VAL A 200 49.06 22.16 4.30
N SER A 201 49.14 21.61 3.10
CA SER A 201 47.95 21.24 2.29
C SER A 201 47.75 19.74 2.15
N ASN A 202 48.75 18.93 2.54
CA ASN A 202 48.72 17.48 2.45
C ASN A 202 49.36 16.86 3.69
N LEU A 203 48.75 15.79 4.21
CA LEU A 203 49.32 14.94 5.23
C LEU A 203 49.20 13.48 4.82
N THR A 204 50.13 12.63 5.24
CA THR A 204 49.96 11.18 5.16
C THR A 204 49.14 10.67 6.34
N LEU A 205 48.47 9.53 6.20
CA LEU A 205 47.73 8.93 7.32
C LEU A 205 48.62 8.69 8.55
N GLU A 206 49.88 8.28 8.35
CA GLU A 206 50.87 8.14 9.42
C GLU A 206 51.17 9.47 10.13
N GLN A 207 51.29 10.56 9.39
CA GLN A 207 51.50 11.89 9.98
C GLN A 207 50.28 12.32 10.79
N VAL A 208 49.07 12.08 10.30
CA VAL A 208 47.83 12.34 11.02
C VAL A 208 47.80 11.53 12.32
N ALA A 209 48.12 10.23 12.27
CA ALA A 209 48.18 9.38 13.45
C ALA A 209 49.17 9.92 14.50
N LYS A 210 50.38 10.30 14.10
CA LYS A 210 51.42 10.87 14.98
C LYS A 210 51.05 12.21 15.57
N ILE A 211 50.33 13.04 14.81
CA ILE A 211 49.82 14.32 15.30
C ILE A 211 48.76 14.08 16.39
N PHE A 212 47.75 13.26 16.09
CA PHE A 212 46.65 13.04 17.03
C PHE A 212 47.03 12.16 18.23
N SER A 213 48.14 11.41 18.18
CA SER A 213 48.73 10.74 19.36
C SER A 213 49.60 11.68 20.22
N GLY A 214 50.01 12.83 19.66
CA GLY A 214 50.90 13.79 20.30
C GLY A 214 52.38 13.45 20.18
N GLU A 215 52.77 12.48 19.34
CA GLU A 215 54.17 12.25 18.95
C GLU A 215 54.71 13.46 18.18
N TYR A 216 53.90 14.02 17.28
CA TYR A 216 54.16 15.29 16.61
C TYR A 216 53.39 16.41 17.30
N THR A 217 54.13 17.43 17.75
CA THR A 217 53.60 18.54 18.56
C THR A 217 53.83 19.90 17.91
N ASN A 218 54.58 19.96 16.81
CA ASN A 218 54.87 21.18 16.06
C ASN A 218 54.76 20.94 14.54
N TRP A 219 54.17 21.90 13.83
CA TRP A 219 53.91 21.82 12.39
C TRP A 219 55.18 21.68 11.53
N SER A 220 56.34 22.14 12.02
CA SER A 220 57.62 21.95 11.35
C SER A 220 58.02 20.47 11.18
N GLN A 221 57.48 19.57 12.00
CA GLN A 221 57.71 18.12 11.90
C GLN A 221 57.04 17.48 10.67
N VAL A 222 56.10 18.19 10.05
CA VAL A 222 55.40 17.77 8.82
C VAL A 222 55.61 18.77 7.67
N GLY A 223 56.64 19.61 7.75
CA GLY A 223 57.00 20.56 6.70
C GLY A 223 56.24 21.89 6.73
N GLY A 224 55.46 22.15 7.79
CA GLY A 224 54.80 23.43 8.04
C GLY A 224 55.69 24.46 8.75
N PRO A 225 55.11 25.60 9.16
CA PRO A 225 55.81 26.61 9.96
C PRO A 225 56.16 26.11 11.36
N ASP A 226 57.07 26.81 12.05
CA ASP A 226 57.36 26.58 13.47
C ASP A 226 56.21 27.10 14.33
N GLU A 227 55.16 26.28 14.47
CA GLU A 227 53.95 26.57 15.24
C GLU A 227 53.51 25.31 15.99
N THR A 228 53.06 25.48 17.23
CA THR A 228 52.54 24.38 18.06
C THR A 228 51.23 23.82 17.48
N ILE A 229 51.11 22.50 17.43
CA ILE A 229 49.90 21.82 16.99
C ILE A 229 48.87 21.80 18.12
N ARG A 230 47.64 22.24 17.82
CA ARG A 230 46.51 22.22 18.75
C ARG A 230 45.47 21.21 18.27
N VAL A 231 45.46 20.02 18.88
CA VAL A 231 44.57 18.93 18.48
C VAL A 231 43.15 19.16 19.01
N ILE A 232 42.17 19.08 18.12
CA ILE A 232 40.75 19.20 18.42
C ILE A 232 40.06 17.87 18.08
N ILE A 233 39.32 17.33 19.02
CA ILE A 233 38.62 16.04 18.88
C ILE A 233 37.14 16.18 19.24
N ARG A 234 36.36 15.17 18.87
CA ARG A 234 34.98 15.03 19.36
C ARG A 234 34.93 14.33 20.73
N GLU A 235 33.82 14.48 21.41
CA GLU A 235 33.50 13.83 22.68
C GLU A 235 33.50 12.30 22.58
N ASP A 236 33.67 11.62 23.73
CA ASP A 236 33.53 10.16 23.80
C ASP A 236 32.11 9.76 23.37
N GLY A 237 32.01 8.69 22.56
CA GLY A 237 30.74 8.26 21.99
C GLY A 237 30.35 8.94 20.68
N SER A 238 31.13 9.91 20.18
CA SER A 238 30.94 10.46 18.83
C SER A 238 31.29 9.42 17.77
N GLY A 239 30.35 9.10 16.88
CA GLY A 239 30.63 8.15 15.79
C GLY A 239 31.69 8.66 14.81
N THR A 240 31.77 9.97 14.52
CA THR A 240 32.85 10.54 13.68
C THR A 240 34.23 10.32 14.31
N ARG A 241 34.33 10.44 15.63
CA ARG A 241 35.56 10.07 16.35
C ARG A 241 35.86 8.59 16.26
N GLU A 242 34.87 7.72 16.46
CA GLU A 242 35.07 6.28 16.36
C GLU A 242 35.64 5.88 14.99
N CYS A 243 35.07 6.41 13.89
CA CYS A 243 35.58 6.18 12.54
C CYS A 243 37.02 6.69 12.37
N PHE A 244 37.32 7.91 12.82
CA PHE A 244 38.67 8.47 12.77
C PHE A 244 39.68 7.62 13.56
N GLU A 245 39.36 7.29 14.82
CA GLU A 245 40.24 6.49 15.68
C GLU A 245 40.48 5.08 15.12
N ASN A 246 39.46 4.47 14.51
CA ASN A 246 39.61 3.15 13.88
C ASN A 246 40.61 3.22 12.71
N ALA A 247 40.55 4.27 11.88
CA ALA A 247 41.53 4.47 10.82
C ALA A 247 42.96 4.67 11.38
N MET A 248 43.10 5.44 12.47
CA MET A 248 44.41 5.59 13.14
C MET A 248 44.94 4.26 13.69
N LYS A 249 44.06 3.45 14.28
CA LYS A 249 44.42 2.13 14.85
C LYS A 249 44.78 1.09 13.77
N THR A 250 44.26 1.24 12.56
CA THR A 250 44.70 0.44 11.40
C THR A 250 46.14 0.78 11.00
N THR A 251 46.56 2.05 11.17
CA THR A 251 47.93 2.49 10.90
C THR A 251 48.89 2.08 12.02
N ASP A 252 48.46 2.24 13.28
CA ASP A 252 49.20 1.84 14.47
C ASP A 252 48.24 1.23 15.50
N SER A 253 48.30 -0.08 15.68
CA SER A 253 47.44 -0.81 16.63
C SER A 253 47.57 -0.36 18.09
N SER A 254 48.66 0.33 18.45
CA SER A 254 48.90 0.88 19.79
C SER A 254 48.46 2.34 19.93
N TRP A 255 47.90 2.93 18.86
CA TRP A 255 47.52 4.32 18.81
C TRP A 255 46.47 4.66 19.88
N THR A 256 46.73 5.75 20.58
CA THR A 256 45.79 6.39 21.49
C THR A 256 45.83 7.89 21.27
N VAL A 257 44.67 8.54 21.37
CA VAL A 257 44.57 10.00 21.27
C VAL A 257 45.39 10.69 22.36
N THR A 258 46.00 11.82 22.02
CA THR A 258 46.75 12.66 22.97
C THR A 258 45.86 13.20 24.08
N THR A 259 46.40 13.26 25.30
CA THR A 259 45.76 13.93 26.43
C THR A 259 45.77 15.46 26.29
N ASN A 260 46.62 16.00 25.41
CA ASN A 260 46.71 17.43 25.10
C ASN A 260 45.80 17.78 23.90
N SER A 261 44.52 17.44 23.99
CA SER A 261 43.51 17.71 22.98
C SER A 261 42.33 18.48 23.56
N GLN A 262 41.68 19.29 22.73
CA GLN A 262 40.43 19.96 23.07
C GLN A 262 39.26 19.12 22.57
N SER A 263 38.43 18.62 23.50
CA SER A 263 37.22 17.90 23.16
C SER A 263 36.05 18.86 22.89
N CYS A 264 35.34 18.64 21.78
CA CYS A 264 34.17 19.38 21.34
C CYS A 264 32.97 18.44 21.29
N ASN A 265 31.77 18.95 21.60
CA ASN A 265 30.53 18.16 21.65
C ASN A 265 29.74 18.11 20.33
N SER A 266 30.20 18.77 19.26
CA SER A 266 29.53 18.80 17.96
C SER A 266 30.50 19.13 16.82
N THR A 267 30.12 18.79 15.59
CA THR A 267 30.89 19.14 14.38
C THR A 267 30.99 20.66 14.19
N GLY A 268 29.90 21.40 14.42
CA GLY A 268 29.91 22.86 14.36
C GLY A 268 30.86 23.51 15.37
N THR A 269 30.99 22.93 16.58
CA THR A 269 31.96 23.38 17.58
C THR A 269 33.41 23.08 17.13
N VAL A 270 33.66 21.93 16.51
CA VAL A 270 34.97 21.64 15.89
C VAL A 270 35.29 22.68 14.83
N ILE A 271 34.39 22.91 13.87
CA ILE A 271 34.57 23.90 12.79
C ILE A 271 34.86 25.29 13.36
N SER A 272 34.09 25.73 14.36
CA SER A 272 34.27 27.03 15.00
C SER A 272 35.64 27.16 15.65
N ASN A 273 36.06 26.13 16.41
CA ASN A 273 37.36 26.14 17.07
C ASN A 273 38.53 26.07 16.08
N ILE A 274 38.39 25.32 14.97
CA ILE A 274 39.40 25.29 13.92
C ILE A 274 39.55 26.69 13.30
N LYS A 275 38.43 27.32 12.91
CA LYS A 275 38.41 28.67 12.33
C LYS A 275 39.03 29.72 13.26
N SER A 276 38.78 29.65 14.56
CA SER A 276 39.24 30.65 15.52
C SER A 276 40.65 30.41 16.07
N THR A 277 41.26 29.25 15.79
CA THR A 277 42.50 28.83 16.45
C THR A 277 43.56 28.49 15.42
N TYR A 278 44.47 29.44 15.16
CA TYR A 278 45.65 29.18 14.33
C TYR A 278 46.49 28.04 14.92
N GLY A 279 47.09 27.21 14.06
CA GLY A 279 47.83 26.00 14.41
C GLY A 279 46.95 24.81 14.86
N SER A 280 45.63 24.91 14.74
CA SER A 280 44.74 23.81 15.11
C SER A 280 44.57 22.76 14.01
N ILE A 281 44.26 21.53 14.42
CA ILE A 281 43.92 20.40 13.56
C ILE A 281 42.77 19.61 14.20
N GLY A 282 41.86 19.13 13.38
CA GLY A 282 40.71 18.34 13.80
C GLY A 282 40.17 17.52 12.64
N TYR A 283 38.97 17.00 12.79
CA TYR A 283 38.30 16.22 11.76
C TYR A 283 36.79 16.49 11.76
N ILE A 284 36.18 16.44 10.58
CA ILE A 284 34.74 16.64 10.38
C ILE A 284 34.22 15.70 9.29
N SER A 285 32.92 15.41 9.28
CA SER A 285 32.28 14.71 8.16
C SER A 285 32.36 15.53 6.87
N ILE A 286 32.56 14.88 5.73
CA ILE A 286 32.80 15.54 4.44
C ILE A 286 31.63 16.42 4.00
N GLY A 287 30.39 16.05 4.33
CA GLY A 287 29.20 16.88 4.06
C GLY A 287 29.25 18.27 4.74
N LYS A 288 30.16 18.47 5.71
CA LYS A 288 30.38 19.74 6.42
C LYS A 288 31.61 20.53 5.97
N LEU A 289 32.26 20.13 4.89
CA LEU A 289 33.43 20.86 4.38
C LEU A 289 33.08 22.27 3.87
N SER A 290 31.88 22.48 3.34
CA SER A 290 31.39 23.80 2.94
C SER A 290 31.29 24.76 4.15
N ASP A 291 30.81 24.26 5.29
CA ASP A 291 30.72 25.02 6.54
C ASP A 291 32.10 25.43 7.07
N LEU A 292 33.18 24.70 6.74
CA LEU A 292 34.55 25.07 7.08
C LEU A 292 35.06 26.29 6.28
N THR A 293 34.62 26.45 5.04
CA THR A 293 35.21 27.38 4.06
C THR A 293 34.29 28.51 3.60
N GLY A 294 33.08 28.62 4.16
CA GLY A 294 32.00 29.54 3.73
C GLY A 294 32.44 30.97 3.33
N GLU A 295 31.58 31.64 2.54
CA GLU A 295 31.79 32.81 1.64
C GLU A 295 32.79 33.93 2.04
N ASP A 296 33.19 34.04 3.30
CA ASP A 296 34.19 34.97 3.82
C ASP A 296 35.46 34.20 4.27
N SER A 297 36.29 33.77 3.30
CA SER A 297 37.45 32.88 3.52
C SER A 297 38.67 33.57 4.16
N THR A 298 38.48 34.35 5.23
CA THR A 298 39.56 35.10 5.91
C THR A 298 40.21 34.34 7.06
N THR A 299 39.79 33.10 7.36
CA THR A 299 40.16 32.38 8.60
C THR A 299 41.41 31.49 8.48
N GLY A 300 41.85 31.14 7.26
CA GLY A 300 42.96 30.19 7.04
C GLY A 300 42.60 28.70 7.23
N ALA A 301 41.37 28.41 7.67
CA ALA A 301 40.90 27.04 7.86
C ALA A 301 40.64 26.33 6.53
N HIS A 302 41.13 25.10 6.38
CA HIS A 302 40.96 24.31 5.17
C HIS A 302 41.06 22.80 5.47
N ALA A 303 40.58 21.98 4.55
CA ALA A 303 40.82 20.54 4.57
C ALA A 303 42.17 20.22 3.94
N VAL A 304 42.91 19.31 4.55
CA VAL A 304 44.12 18.77 3.93
C VAL A 304 43.76 17.61 3.02
N THR A 305 44.56 17.40 1.97
CA THR A 305 44.55 16.11 1.27
C THR A 305 45.20 15.05 2.14
N LEU A 306 44.67 13.84 2.07
CA LEU A 306 45.21 12.68 2.78
C LEU A 306 45.90 11.79 1.76
N ASP A 307 47.22 11.63 1.88
CA ASP A 307 48.04 10.88 0.91
C ASP A 307 47.82 11.32 -0.56
N GLY A 308 47.59 12.62 -0.75
CA GLY A 308 47.32 13.24 -2.05
C GLY A 308 45.86 13.12 -2.53
N VAL A 309 44.99 12.45 -1.78
CA VAL A 309 43.56 12.32 -2.09
C VAL A 309 42.78 13.46 -1.46
N ILE A 310 41.95 14.13 -2.26
CA ILE A 310 41.09 15.23 -1.81
C ILE A 310 39.87 14.64 -1.10
N ALA A 311 39.60 15.10 0.12
CA ALA A 311 38.35 14.80 0.83
C ALA A 311 37.16 15.42 0.08
N SER A 312 36.38 14.58 -0.60
CA SER A 312 35.23 14.99 -1.42
C SER A 312 34.20 13.86 -1.50
N GLU A 313 32.95 14.20 -1.83
CA GLU A 313 31.90 13.21 -2.13
C GLU A 313 32.38 12.19 -3.16
N ALA A 314 32.93 12.66 -4.28
CA ALA A 314 33.46 11.79 -5.35
C ALA A 314 34.53 10.80 -4.86
N SER A 315 35.42 11.23 -3.96
CA SER A 315 36.47 10.36 -3.40
C SER A 315 35.96 9.33 -2.39
N VAL A 316 34.83 9.61 -1.75
CA VAL A 316 34.15 8.66 -0.85
C VAL A 316 33.39 7.64 -1.66
N SER A 317 32.55 8.09 -2.60
CA SER A 317 31.72 7.20 -3.43
C SER A 317 32.56 6.23 -4.27
N ASN A 318 33.73 6.65 -4.77
CA ASN A 318 34.62 5.77 -5.53
C ASN A 318 35.62 4.96 -4.66
N GLY A 319 35.55 5.09 -3.33
CA GLY A 319 36.39 4.35 -2.38
C GLY A 319 37.86 4.75 -2.33
N THR A 320 38.25 5.90 -2.90
CA THR A 320 39.66 6.35 -2.87
C THR A 320 40.05 7.10 -1.59
N TYR A 321 39.09 7.61 -0.82
CA TYR A 321 39.34 8.27 0.46
C TYR A 321 39.29 7.28 1.63
N GLU A 322 40.43 7.11 2.31
CA GLU A 322 40.67 6.00 3.25
C GLU A 322 39.89 6.08 4.57
N ILE A 323 39.61 7.29 5.06
CA ILE A 323 38.81 7.47 6.28
C ILE A 323 37.34 7.61 5.89
N SER A 324 36.71 6.50 5.52
CA SER A 324 35.32 6.43 5.07
C SER A 324 34.52 5.31 5.74
N ARG A 325 33.20 5.40 5.64
CA ARG A 325 32.25 4.42 6.18
C ARG A 325 30.93 4.44 5.42
N ASN A 326 30.26 3.31 5.41
CA ASN A 326 28.87 3.22 4.99
C ASN A 326 27.95 3.62 6.13
N LEU A 327 26.83 4.25 5.76
CA LEU A 327 25.72 4.55 6.65
C LEU A 327 24.61 3.57 6.32
N VAL A 328 24.34 2.66 7.25
CA VAL A 328 23.51 1.48 7.01
C VAL A 328 22.38 1.45 8.03
N LEU A 329 21.17 1.18 7.55
CA LEU A 329 20.03 0.80 8.39
C LEU A 329 19.85 -0.71 8.31
N VAL A 330 19.52 -1.37 9.42
CA VAL A 330 19.27 -2.81 9.45
C VAL A 330 17.88 -3.13 9.98
N THR A 331 17.21 -4.10 9.36
CA THR A 331 15.89 -4.61 9.77
C THR A 331 15.94 -6.11 10.05
N LEU A 332 15.05 -6.60 10.92
CA LEU A 332 14.87 -8.03 11.14
C LEU A 332 14.12 -8.64 9.94
N GLY A 333 14.85 -9.33 9.07
CA GLY A 333 14.34 -9.76 7.77
C GLY A 333 14.00 -8.61 6.83
N GLU A 334 13.36 -8.95 5.71
CA GLU A 334 12.92 -7.98 4.71
C GLU A 334 11.87 -7.01 5.28
N PRO A 335 12.04 -5.69 5.12
CA PRO A 335 11.08 -4.73 5.64
C PRO A 335 9.77 -4.78 4.85
N THR A 336 8.66 -4.62 5.57
CA THR A 336 7.32 -4.49 4.96
C THR A 336 6.56 -3.33 5.60
N GLY A 337 5.42 -2.94 5.00
CA GLY A 337 4.52 -1.93 5.56
C GLY A 337 5.20 -0.58 5.82
N ASN A 338 4.88 0.04 6.96
CA ASN A 338 5.38 1.38 7.30
C ASN A 338 6.89 1.44 7.57
N THR A 339 7.53 0.32 7.92
CA THR A 339 9.00 0.23 8.02
C THR A 339 9.62 0.35 6.63
N ALA A 340 9.11 -0.38 5.63
CA ALA A 340 9.56 -0.27 4.24
C ALA A 340 9.28 1.12 3.66
N ALA A 341 8.10 1.68 3.94
CA ALA A 341 7.74 3.04 3.53
C ALA A 341 8.75 4.07 4.05
N PHE A 342 9.11 4.01 5.34
CA PHE A 342 10.09 4.92 5.93
C PHE A 342 11.49 4.76 5.32
N LEU A 343 11.96 3.52 5.10
CA LEU A 343 13.24 3.25 4.42
C LEU A 343 13.25 3.76 2.97
N SER A 344 12.17 3.57 2.22
CA SER A 344 12.04 4.11 0.86
C SER A 344 12.05 5.63 0.84
N TRP A 345 11.40 6.29 1.82
CA TRP A 345 11.42 7.74 1.90
C TRP A 345 12.81 8.28 2.23
N ILE A 346 13.56 7.65 3.15
CA ILE A 346 14.95 8.04 3.47
C ILE A 346 15.85 7.97 2.23
N THR A 347 15.62 6.98 1.36
CA THR A 347 16.38 6.78 0.11
C THR A 347 15.78 7.52 -1.10
N SER A 348 14.68 8.24 -0.92
CA SER A 348 14.10 9.12 -1.94
C SER A 348 14.86 10.45 -2.04
N ALA A 349 14.61 11.21 -3.10
CA ALA A 349 15.22 12.53 -3.30
C ALA A 349 14.99 13.49 -2.11
N GLU A 350 13.83 13.42 -1.44
CA GLU A 350 13.51 14.27 -0.29
C GLU A 350 14.33 13.87 0.96
N GLY A 351 14.38 12.57 1.27
CA GLY A 351 15.17 12.06 2.38
C GLY A 351 16.67 12.27 2.17
N GLN A 352 17.16 12.03 0.95
CA GLN A 352 18.56 12.24 0.59
C GLN A 352 18.97 13.71 0.64
N ALA A 353 18.07 14.66 0.36
CA ALA A 353 18.37 16.08 0.54
C ALA A 353 18.66 16.43 2.01
N ILE A 354 17.94 15.82 2.96
CA ILE A 354 18.19 16.00 4.40
C ILE A 354 19.49 15.31 4.82
N LEU A 355 19.74 14.10 4.31
CA LEU A 355 20.98 13.38 4.57
C LEU A 355 22.22 14.16 4.10
N ALA A 356 22.13 14.78 2.92
CA ALA A 356 23.18 15.58 2.30
C ALA A 356 23.58 16.83 3.10
N GLU A 357 22.80 17.24 4.11
CA GLU A 357 23.20 18.32 5.02
C GLU A 357 24.42 17.95 5.88
N GLU A 358 24.65 16.65 6.13
CA GLU A 358 25.71 16.15 7.01
C GLU A 358 26.64 15.13 6.34
N PHE A 359 26.12 14.34 5.40
CA PHE A 359 26.78 13.17 4.83
C PHE A 359 26.77 13.16 3.30
N VAL A 360 27.42 12.17 2.70
CA VAL A 360 27.42 11.95 1.25
C VAL A 360 26.17 11.16 0.88
N PRO A 361 25.25 11.71 0.06
CA PRO A 361 24.04 10.99 -0.35
C PRO A 361 24.36 9.84 -1.31
N LEU A 362 23.36 8.98 -1.51
CA LEU A 362 23.38 7.94 -2.55
C LEU A 362 23.46 8.56 -3.95
N ASP A 363 24.00 7.80 -4.91
CA ASP A 363 23.93 8.19 -6.31
C ASP A 363 22.48 8.15 -6.81
N SER A 364 22.16 8.96 -7.83
CA SER A 364 20.76 9.15 -8.28
C SER A 364 20.08 7.87 -8.77
N ASP A 365 20.84 6.88 -9.24
CA ASP A 365 20.37 5.57 -9.70
C ASP A 365 20.18 4.56 -8.57
N GLU A 366 20.67 4.86 -7.36
CA GLU A 366 20.43 4.09 -6.13
C GLU A 366 19.27 4.64 -5.30
N MET A 367 18.81 5.87 -5.60
CA MET A 367 17.65 6.48 -4.95
C MET A 367 16.35 5.76 -5.33
N THR A 368 15.43 5.62 -4.38
CA THR A 368 14.16 4.94 -4.60
C THR A 368 13.01 5.93 -4.85
N THR A 369 11.97 5.45 -5.55
CA THR A 369 10.67 6.13 -5.53
C THR A 369 10.02 5.89 -4.17
N GLU A 370 9.58 6.97 -3.52
CA GLU A 370 8.91 6.88 -2.23
C GLU A 370 7.67 5.98 -2.28
N ILE A 371 7.57 5.10 -1.29
CA ILE A 371 6.35 4.36 -0.96
C ILE A 371 5.68 5.09 0.21
N ALA A 372 4.45 5.57 0.03
CA ALA A 372 3.71 6.25 1.09
C ALA A 372 3.35 5.27 2.24
N PRO A 373 3.50 5.67 3.53
CA PRO A 373 3.03 4.88 4.66
C PRO A 373 1.50 4.81 4.71
N SER A 374 0.99 3.74 5.31
CA SER A 374 -0.43 3.54 5.55
C SER A 374 -0.82 4.01 6.95
N SER A 375 -1.86 4.85 7.03
CA SER A 375 -2.47 5.27 8.29
C SER A 375 -3.40 4.23 8.89
N SER A 376 -3.90 3.28 8.09
CA SER A 376 -4.85 2.27 8.56
C SER A 376 -4.14 1.15 9.29
N GLY A 377 -3.06 0.58 8.76
CA GLY A 377 -2.33 -0.51 9.45
C GLY A 377 -3.22 -1.68 9.90
N ASP A 378 -4.47 -1.73 9.44
CA ASP A 378 -5.49 -2.56 10.02
C ASP A 378 -5.39 -3.92 9.37
N THR A 379 -5.17 -4.93 10.19
CA THR A 379 -5.44 -6.31 9.80
C THR A 379 -6.94 -6.60 9.78
N SER A 380 -7.77 -5.63 10.20
CA SER A 380 -9.23 -5.73 10.21
C SER A 380 -9.85 -4.81 9.15
N LEU A 381 -10.40 -5.37 8.06
CA LEU A 381 -11.09 -4.59 7.04
C LEU A 381 -12.62 -4.76 7.13
N VAL A 382 -13.35 -3.73 6.72
CA VAL A 382 -14.80 -3.75 6.53
C VAL A 382 -15.09 -3.55 5.05
N VAL A 383 -15.65 -4.57 4.43
CA VAL A 383 -16.10 -4.56 3.04
C VAL A 383 -17.62 -4.61 3.03
N GLY A 384 -18.29 -3.71 2.32
CA GLY A 384 -19.76 -3.70 2.38
C GLY A 384 -20.46 -3.03 1.22
N GLY A 385 -21.72 -3.42 0.96
CA GLY A 385 -22.55 -2.78 -0.06
C GLY A 385 -23.43 -3.77 -0.81
N SER A 386 -23.25 -3.83 -2.13
CA SER A 386 -24.01 -4.62 -3.10
C SER A 386 -24.38 -6.01 -2.60
N THR A 387 -25.69 -6.26 -2.51
CA THR A 387 -26.25 -7.59 -2.16
C THR A 387 -25.90 -8.66 -3.19
N SER A 388 -25.74 -8.28 -4.46
CA SER A 388 -25.32 -9.20 -5.52
C SER A 388 -23.88 -9.70 -5.33
N LEU A 389 -23.02 -8.96 -4.63
CA LEU A 389 -21.61 -9.32 -4.44
C LEU A 389 -21.34 -10.00 -3.09
N THR A 390 -22.30 -10.02 -2.15
CA THR A 390 -22.07 -10.50 -0.78
C THR A 390 -21.55 -11.94 -0.73
N GLU A 391 -22.16 -12.86 -1.51
CA GLU A 391 -21.78 -14.28 -1.51
C GLU A 391 -20.37 -14.48 -2.08
N THR A 392 -20.09 -13.96 -3.28
CA THR A 392 -18.77 -14.01 -3.90
C THR A 392 -17.70 -13.32 -3.05
N MET A 393 -18.01 -12.15 -2.46
CA MET A 393 -17.07 -11.45 -1.59
C MET A 393 -16.76 -12.25 -0.32
N THR A 394 -17.74 -12.98 0.23
CA THR A 394 -17.49 -13.86 1.37
C THR A 394 -16.53 -14.99 0.99
N LYS A 395 -16.70 -15.62 -0.18
CA LYS A 395 -15.75 -16.63 -0.69
C LYS A 395 -14.35 -16.06 -0.90
N LEU A 396 -14.24 -14.87 -1.50
CA LEU A 396 -12.97 -14.15 -1.70
C LEU A 396 -12.28 -13.87 -0.37
N VAL A 397 -13.03 -13.36 0.63
CA VAL A 397 -12.53 -13.11 1.98
C VAL A 397 -12.07 -14.39 2.67
N GLU A 398 -12.84 -15.48 2.59
CA GLU A 398 -12.47 -16.77 3.18
C GLU A 398 -11.17 -17.31 2.61
N ALA A 399 -11.01 -17.28 1.28
CA ALA A 399 -9.77 -17.72 0.62
C ALA A 399 -8.59 -16.80 0.98
N TYR A 400 -8.78 -15.47 0.96
CA TYR A 400 -7.72 -14.52 1.31
C TYR A 400 -7.27 -14.65 2.77
N THR A 401 -8.21 -14.79 3.71
CA THR A 401 -7.90 -14.94 5.15
C THR A 401 -7.37 -16.34 5.48
N ALA A 402 -7.69 -17.37 4.70
CA ALA A 402 -7.02 -18.67 4.80
C ALA A 402 -5.54 -18.58 4.38
N LYS A 403 -5.24 -17.79 3.34
CA LYS A 403 -3.88 -17.52 2.88
C LYS A 403 -3.10 -16.61 3.83
N TYR A 404 -3.76 -15.59 4.38
CA TYR A 404 -3.22 -14.60 5.29
C TYR A 404 -3.97 -14.61 6.63
N SER A 405 -3.70 -15.60 7.47
CA SER A 405 -4.45 -15.87 8.71
C SER A 405 -4.42 -14.76 9.77
N PHE A 406 -3.57 -13.74 9.58
CA PHE A 406 -3.54 -12.54 10.43
C PHE A 406 -4.55 -11.48 10.01
N MET A 407 -5.11 -11.58 8.79
CA MET A 407 -6.17 -10.71 8.29
C MET A 407 -7.53 -11.16 8.80
N SER A 408 -8.38 -10.19 9.13
CA SER A 408 -9.78 -10.33 9.51
C SER A 408 -10.59 -9.40 8.62
N ILE A 409 -11.46 -9.91 7.76
CA ILE A 409 -12.28 -9.06 6.90
C ILE A 409 -13.74 -9.35 7.19
N SER A 410 -14.51 -8.31 7.52
CA SER A 410 -15.95 -8.40 7.74
C SER A 410 -16.70 -7.97 6.48
N VAL A 411 -17.63 -8.82 6.02
CA VAL A 411 -18.51 -8.51 4.89
C VAL A 411 -19.86 -8.02 5.41
N GLN A 412 -20.27 -6.83 4.98
CA GLN A 412 -21.56 -6.21 5.33
C GLN A 412 -22.44 -6.03 4.09
N THR A 413 -23.76 -6.09 4.27
CA THR A 413 -24.72 -6.01 3.17
C THR A 413 -25.59 -4.77 3.31
N GLY A 414 -25.83 -4.04 2.21
CA GLY A 414 -26.69 -2.85 2.21
C GLY A 414 -27.11 -2.31 0.83
N GLY A 415 -26.68 -2.93 -0.27
CA GLY A 415 -26.86 -2.43 -1.64
C GLY A 415 -25.75 -1.48 -2.07
N SER A 416 -25.64 -1.22 -3.39
CA SER A 416 -24.55 -0.41 -3.97
C SER A 416 -24.53 1.03 -3.42
N GLY A 417 -25.70 1.65 -3.24
CA GLY A 417 -25.76 3.01 -2.67
C GLY A 417 -25.25 3.10 -1.23
N VAL A 418 -25.47 2.06 -0.41
CA VAL A 418 -24.87 1.98 0.93
C VAL A 418 -23.35 1.80 0.80
N GLY A 419 -22.89 0.96 -0.13
CA GLY A 419 -21.47 0.77 -0.44
C GLY A 419 -20.72 2.09 -0.69
N GLU A 420 -21.17 2.90 -1.65
CA GLU A 420 -20.54 4.20 -1.96
C GLU A 420 -20.62 5.17 -0.79
N SER A 421 -21.80 5.28 -0.15
CA SER A 421 -21.99 6.25 0.93
C SER A 421 -21.15 5.91 2.17
N SER A 422 -21.01 4.62 2.50
CA SER A 422 -20.21 4.14 3.64
C SER A 422 -18.71 4.16 3.35
N ALA A 423 -18.29 3.90 2.11
CA ALA A 423 -16.90 4.11 1.70
C ALA A 423 -16.53 5.60 1.79
N ALA A 424 -17.39 6.48 1.28
CA ALA A 424 -17.16 7.92 1.31
C ALA A 424 -17.12 8.51 2.72
N SER A 425 -17.82 7.90 3.69
CA SER A 425 -17.76 8.28 5.11
C SER A 425 -16.65 7.58 5.90
N GLY A 426 -15.86 6.69 5.28
CA GLY A 426 -14.85 5.87 5.95
C GLY A 426 -15.43 4.83 6.91
N THR A 427 -16.71 4.49 6.77
CA THR A 427 -17.38 3.43 7.55
C THR A 427 -17.07 2.05 6.99
N PHE A 428 -16.94 1.94 5.67
CA PHE A 428 -16.36 0.77 5.01
C PHE A 428 -15.00 1.16 4.45
N ASP A 429 -14.02 0.26 4.57
CA ASP A 429 -12.74 0.41 3.87
C ASP A 429 -12.92 0.22 2.37
N ILE A 430 -13.83 -0.67 1.99
CA ILE A 430 -14.17 -0.99 0.60
C ILE A 430 -15.69 -1.04 0.42
N GLY A 431 -16.21 -0.21 -0.47
CA GLY A 431 -17.61 -0.26 -0.91
C GLY A 431 -17.79 -1.22 -2.08
N MET A 432 -18.77 -2.13 -2.02
CA MET A 432 -19.11 -3.04 -3.12
C MET A 432 -20.24 -2.49 -3.97
N LEU A 433 -20.05 -2.41 -5.29
CA LEU A 433 -21.03 -1.96 -6.26
C LEU A 433 -21.25 -3.01 -7.34
N SER A 434 -22.51 -3.28 -7.66
CA SER A 434 -22.88 -4.06 -8.85
C SER A 434 -23.46 -3.15 -9.93
N ARG A 435 -22.75 -2.05 -10.16
CA ARG A 435 -22.93 -1.01 -11.18
C ARG A 435 -21.71 -0.07 -11.14
N ASP A 436 -21.63 0.83 -12.11
CA ASP A 436 -20.66 1.93 -12.09
C ASP A 436 -20.85 2.86 -10.89
N MET A 437 -19.76 3.52 -10.52
CA MET A 437 -19.76 4.52 -9.46
C MET A 437 -20.63 5.72 -9.84
N SER A 438 -21.40 6.24 -8.87
CA SER A 438 -22.18 7.45 -9.04
C SER A 438 -21.27 8.68 -9.16
N SER A 439 -21.54 9.54 -10.15
CA SER A 439 -20.85 10.83 -10.35
C SER A 439 -20.88 11.76 -9.13
N LYS A 440 -21.78 11.51 -8.16
CA LYS A 440 -21.82 12.20 -6.87
C LYS A 440 -20.49 12.10 -6.10
N TYR A 441 -19.72 11.04 -6.31
CA TYR A 441 -18.51 10.72 -5.54
C TYR A 441 -17.20 10.90 -6.32
N GLU A 442 -17.26 11.42 -7.55
CA GLU A 442 -16.08 11.78 -8.34
C GLU A 442 -15.14 12.72 -7.55
N GLY A 443 -13.85 12.39 -7.53
CA GLY A 443 -12.82 13.13 -6.79
C GLY A 443 -12.80 12.86 -5.28
N THR A 444 -13.70 12.01 -4.76
CA THR A 444 -13.68 11.53 -3.37
C THR A 444 -13.37 10.05 -3.30
N LEU A 445 -14.07 9.26 -4.10
CA LEU A 445 -13.87 7.82 -4.21
C LEU A 445 -13.05 7.49 -5.46
N VAL A 446 -12.30 6.39 -5.37
CA VAL A 446 -11.62 5.74 -6.50
C VAL A 446 -12.30 4.40 -6.74
N ASP A 447 -12.61 4.10 -7.99
CA ASP A 447 -13.25 2.87 -8.44
C ASP A 447 -12.26 1.85 -8.99
N HIS A 448 -12.50 0.58 -8.65
CA HIS A 448 -11.69 -0.56 -9.01
C HIS A 448 -12.61 -1.63 -9.61
N THR A 449 -12.60 -1.77 -10.93
CA THR A 449 -13.39 -2.82 -11.59
C THR A 449 -12.77 -4.18 -11.29
N ILE A 450 -13.59 -5.11 -10.79
CA ILE A 450 -13.17 -6.47 -10.42
C ILE A 450 -13.73 -7.55 -11.34
N GLY A 451 -14.59 -7.18 -12.28
CA GLY A 451 -15.19 -8.06 -13.28
C GLY A 451 -16.51 -7.48 -13.80
N HIS A 452 -17.24 -8.31 -14.53
CA HIS A 452 -18.50 -7.94 -15.19
C HIS A 452 -19.60 -8.95 -14.89
N ASP A 453 -20.85 -8.51 -15.06
CA ASP A 453 -22.02 -9.39 -14.93
C ASP A 453 -23.00 -9.12 -16.06
N GLY A 454 -23.24 -10.14 -16.89
CA GLY A 454 -24.34 -10.15 -17.84
C GLY A 454 -25.64 -10.61 -17.19
N VAL A 455 -26.75 -9.95 -17.52
CA VAL A 455 -28.08 -10.33 -17.03
C VAL A 455 -28.86 -10.98 -18.17
N ALA A 456 -28.83 -12.30 -18.20
CA ALA A 456 -29.50 -13.11 -19.20
C ALA A 456 -31.02 -13.08 -19.02
N VAL A 457 -31.74 -12.89 -20.11
CA VAL A 457 -33.20 -13.10 -20.17
C VAL A 457 -33.46 -14.59 -20.34
N VAL A 458 -34.32 -15.14 -19.49
CA VAL A 458 -34.59 -16.59 -19.40
C VAL A 458 -36.08 -16.84 -19.40
N CYS A 459 -36.51 -17.92 -20.04
CA CYS A 459 -37.93 -18.24 -20.15
C CYS A 459 -38.17 -19.74 -20.11
N ASN A 460 -39.42 -20.11 -19.86
CA ASN A 460 -39.88 -21.49 -19.91
C ASN A 460 -41.07 -21.58 -20.86
N ILE A 461 -40.79 -21.52 -22.17
CA ILE A 461 -41.78 -21.60 -23.23
C ILE A 461 -41.19 -22.28 -24.46
N GLU A 462 -41.96 -23.08 -25.20
CA GLU A 462 -41.45 -23.69 -26.44
C GLU A 462 -41.41 -22.69 -27.60
N GLY A 463 -40.44 -22.84 -28.50
CA GLY A 463 -40.43 -22.15 -29.79
C GLY A 463 -39.94 -20.69 -29.76
N VAL A 464 -39.58 -20.14 -28.60
CA VAL A 464 -39.05 -18.78 -28.47
C VAL A 464 -37.62 -18.82 -27.96
N SER A 465 -36.64 -18.79 -28.87
CA SER A 465 -35.22 -18.82 -28.52
C SER A 465 -34.51 -17.47 -28.68
N ASN A 466 -35.20 -16.47 -29.26
CA ASN A 466 -34.65 -15.15 -29.53
C ASN A 466 -35.71 -14.07 -29.28
N LEU A 467 -35.31 -12.99 -28.61
CA LEU A 467 -36.11 -11.78 -28.43
C LEU A 467 -35.26 -10.55 -28.75
N THR A 468 -35.88 -9.50 -29.26
CA THR A 468 -35.25 -8.17 -29.33
C THR A 468 -35.36 -7.46 -27.98
N LEU A 469 -34.47 -6.52 -27.66
CA LEU A 469 -34.58 -5.72 -26.44
C LEU A 469 -35.93 -5.00 -26.33
N GLU A 470 -36.46 -4.49 -27.44
CA GLU A 470 -37.80 -3.87 -27.49
C GLU A 470 -38.91 -4.86 -27.10
N GLN A 471 -38.84 -6.10 -27.59
CA GLN A 471 -39.81 -7.14 -27.22
C GLN A 471 -39.71 -7.50 -25.74
N VAL A 472 -38.50 -7.60 -25.19
CA VAL A 472 -38.29 -7.83 -23.74
C VAL A 472 -38.91 -6.67 -22.94
N ALA A 473 -38.66 -5.41 -23.33
CA ALA A 473 -39.24 -4.24 -22.67
C ALA A 473 -40.77 -4.25 -22.69
N LYS A 474 -41.38 -4.59 -23.84
CA LYS A 474 -42.85 -4.71 -23.98
C LYS A 474 -43.44 -5.85 -23.17
N ILE A 475 -42.73 -6.96 -23.04
CA ILE A 475 -43.14 -8.08 -22.20
C ILE A 475 -43.12 -7.67 -20.72
N PHE A 476 -41.99 -7.14 -20.24
CA PHE A 476 -41.84 -6.83 -18.81
C PHE A 476 -42.64 -5.60 -18.36
N SER A 477 -43.04 -4.71 -19.27
CA SER A 477 -44.02 -3.63 -19.00
C SER A 477 -45.48 -4.12 -19.04
N GLY A 478 -45.74 -5.29 -19.62
CA GLY A 478 -47.06 -5.87 -19.77
C GLY A 478 -47.85 -5.34 -20.98
N GLU A 479 -47.19 -4.64 -21.91
CA GLU A 479 -47.77 -4.33 -23.22
C GLU A 479 -48.00 -5.62 -24.03
N TYR A 480 -47.04 -6.55 -23.94
CA TYR A 480 -47.18 -7.91 -24.46
C TYR A 480 -47.53 -8.87 -23.33
N THR A 481 -48.67 -9.53 -23.45
CA THR A 481 -49.22 -10.43 -22.42
C THR A 481 -49.37 -11.88 -22.91
N ASN A 482 -49.09 -12.15 -24.18
CA ASN A 482 -49.21 -13.47 -24.79
C ASN A 482 -48.03 -13.77 -25.72
N TRP A 483 -47.47 -14.98 -25.64
CA TRP A 483 -46.29 -15.40 -26.38
C TRP A 483 -46.45 -15.38 -27.90
N SER A 484 -47.68 -15.48 -28.42
CA SER A 484 -47.97 -15.34 -29.86
C SER A 484 -47.61 -13.97 -30.42
N GLN A 485 -47.53 -12.92 -29.58
CA GLN A 485 -47.12 -11.56 -29.97
C GLN A 485 -45.64 -11.47 -30.35
N VAL A 486 -44.83 -12.46 -29.94
CA VAL A 486 -43.40 -12.56 -30.26
C VAL A 486 -43.06 -13.82 -31.06
N GLY A 487 -44.07 -14.44 -31.68
CA GLY A 487 -43.89 -15.62 -32.54
C GLY A 487 -43.88 -16.97 -31.81
N GLY A 488 -44.18 -16.98 -30.51
CA GLY A 488 -44.35 -18.19 -29.71
C GLY A 488 -45.76 -18.79 -29.79
N PRO A 489 -46.08 -19.80 -28.96
CA PRO A 489 -47.41 -20.39 -28.86
C PRO A 489 -48.44 -19.40 -28.27
N ASP A 490 -49.73 -19.71 -28.44
CA ASP A 490 -50.82 -18.98 -27.77
C ASP A 490 -50.88 -19.34 -26.28
N GLU A 491 -50.01 -18.72 -25.49
CA GLU A 491 -49.88 -18.91 -24.04
C GLU A 491 -49.67 -17.55 -23.36
N THR A 492 -50.28 -17.37 -22.18
CA THR A 492 -50.13 -16.15 -21.37
C THR A 492 -48.70 -16.02 -20.84
N ILE A 493 -48.14 -14.80 -20.92
CA ILE A 493 -46.81 -14.49 -20.37
C ILE A 493 -46.91 -14.25 -18.87
N ARG A 494 -46.03 -14.91 -18.10
CA ARG A 494 -45.91 -14.76 -16.65
C ARG A 494 -44.55 -14.13 -16.32
N VAL A 495 -44.56 -12.82 -16.04
CA VAL A 495 -43.34 -12.05 -15.77
C VAL A 495 -42.86 -12.30 -14.34
N ILE A 496 -41.58 -12.63 -14.19
CA ILE A 496 -40.89 -12.84 -12.92
C ILE A 496 -39.77 -11.81 -12.81
N ILE A 497 -39.71 -11.10 -11.70
CA ILE A 497 -38.71 -10.05 -11.44
C ILE A 497 -38.01 -10.26 -10.10
N ARG A 498 -36.91 -9.54 -9.89
CA ARG A 498 -36.26 -9.41 -8.58
C ARG A 498 -36.90 -8.28 -7.75
N GLU A 499 -36.69 -8.35 -6.44
CA GLU A 499 -37.12 -7.35 -5.47
C GLU A 499 -36.49 -5.96 -5.71
N ASP A 500 -37.14 -4.91 -5.19
CA ASP A 500 -36.59 -3.55 -5.21
C ASP A 500 -35.22 -3.52 -4.52
N GLY A 501 -34.25 -2.80 -5.09
CA GLY A 501 -32.87 -2.72 -4.57
C GLY A 501 -31.96 -3.89 -4.97
N SER A 502 -32.46 -4.88 -5.73
CA SER A 502 -31.62 -5.88 -6.39
C SER A 502 -30.80 -5.24 -7.51
N GLY A 503 -29.48 -5.41 -7.48
CA GLY A 503 -28.62 -4.90 -8.55
C GLY A 503 -28.92 -5.54 -9.91
N THR A 504 -29.28 -6.83 -9.93
CA THR A 504 -29.67 -7.51 -11.18
C THR A 504 -30.92 -6.87 -11.78
N ARG A 505 -31.86 -6.43 -10.92
CA ARG A 505 -33.02 -5.66 -11.38
C ARG A 505 -32.63 -4.29 -11.87
N GLU A 506 -31.80 -3.56 -11.14
CA GLU A 506 -31.34 -2.22 -11.55
C GLU A 506 -30.69 -2.26 -12.94
N CYS A 507 -29.79 -3.23 -13.17
CA CYS A 507 -29.17 -3.47 -14.48
C CYS A 507 -30.23 -3.72 -15.57
N PHE A 508 -31.14 -4.67 -15.32
CA PHE A 508 -32.21 -5.00 -16.26
C PHE A 508 -33.12 -3.80 -16.57
N GLU A 509 -33.60 -3.09 -15.55
CA GLU A 509 -34.48 -1.93 -15.72
C GLU A 509 -33.78 -0.78 -16.45
N ASN A 510 -32.49 -0.55 -16.19
CA ASN A 510 -31.72 0.46 -16.91
C ASN A 510 -31.62 0.12 -18.40
N ALA A 511 -31.41 -1.16 -18.73
CA ALA A 511 -31.45 -1.61 -20.12
C ALA A 511 -32.85 -1.43 -20.74
N MET A 512 -33.94 -1.72 -20.02
CA MET A 512 -35.28 -1.47 -20.57
C MET A 512 -35.52 0.03 -20.83
N LYS A 513 -35.02 0.89 -19.95
CA LYS A 513 -35.17 2.36 -20.06
C LYS A 513 -34.40 2.97 -21.24
N THR A 514 -33.45 2.25 -21.85
CA THR A 514 -32.80 2.71 -23.09
C THR A 514 -33.74 2.58 -24.29
N THR A 515 -34.70 1.64 -24.24
CA THR A 515 -35.72 1.46 -25.29
C THR A 515 -36.89 2.42 -25.13
N ASP A 516 -37.29 2.69 -23.89
CA ASP A 516 -38.35 3.62 -23.53
C ASP A 516 -38.02 4.28 -22.18
N SER A 517 -37.76 5.58 -22.18
CA SER A 517 -37.39 6.32 -20.97
C SER A 517 -38.46 6.33 -19.89
N ASP A 518 -39.73 6.13 -20.26
CA ASP A 518 -40.87 6.09 -19.35
C ASP A 518 -41.22 4.64 -18.94
N TRP A 519 -40.37 3.67 -19.30
CA TRP A 519 -40.60 2.25 -19.01
C TRP A 519 -40.77 1.99 -17.52
N THR A 520 -41.81 1.22 -17.20
CA THR A 520 -42.07 0.70 -15.85
C THR A 520 -42.46 -0.77 -15.93
N VAL A 521 -42.04 -1.54 -14.93
CA VAL A 521 -42.42 -2.95 -14.80
C VAL A 521 -43.93 -3.12 -14.62
N THR A 522 -44.49 -4.19 -15.19
CA THR A 522 -45.90 -4.52 -15.04
C THR A 522 -46.27 -4.81 -13.59
N VAL A 523 -47.44 -4.33 -13.16
CA VAL A 523 -48.02 -4.62 -11.84
C VAL A 523 -48.36 -6.10 -11.63
N ASN A 524 -48.39 -6.89 -12.71
CA ASN A 524 -48.67 -8.32 -12.68
C ASN A 524 -47.40 -9.18 -12.48
N ALA A 525 -46.23 -8.57 -12.36
CA ALA A 525 -44.98 -9.29 -12.22
C ALA A 525 -44.88 -9.97 -10.84
N GLN A 526 -44.40 -11.21 -10.84
CA GLN A 526 -44.07 -11.93 -9.61
C GLN A 526 -42.68 -11.51 -9.13
N SER A 527 -42.62 -10.77 -8.02
CA SER A 527 -41.36 -10.43 -7.37
C SER A 527 -40.79 -11.61 -6.59
N CYS A 528 -39.52 -11.91 -6.83
CA CYS A 528 -38.71 -12.90 -6.13
C CYS A 528 -37.63 -12.16 -5.32
N ASN A 529 -37.18 -12.75 -4.20
CA ASN A 529 -36.17 -12.16 -3.32
C ASN A 529 -34.74 -12.71 -3.54
N SER A 530 -34.55 -13.60 -4.53
CA SER A 530 -33.25 -14.19 -4.86
C SER A 530 -33.22 -14.70 -6.30
N THR A 531 -32.02 -14.85 -6.87
CA THR A 531 -31.83 -15.40 -8.23
C THR A 531 -32.28 -16.86 -8.27
N GLY A 532 -31.95 -17.66 -7.26
CA GLY A 532 -32.40 -19.05 -7.16
C GLY A 532 -33.94 -19.18 -7.14
N THR A 533 -34.64 -18.24 -6.51
CA THR A 533 -36.12 -18.20 -6.55
C THR A 533 -36.63 -17.81 -7.94
N VAL A 534 -35.97 -16.90 -8.65
CA VAL A 534 -36.30 -16.61 -10.06
C VAL A 534 -36.12 -17.87 -10.92
N ILE A 535 -34.97 -18.54 -10.82
CA ILE A 535 -34.67 -19.79 -11.53
C ILE A 535 -35.74 -20.84 -11.26
N SER A 536 -36.02 -21.12 -9.98
CA SER A 536 -37.02 -22.11 -9.56
C SER A 536 -38.41 -21.78 -10.10
N ASN A 537 -38.81 -20.50 -10.09
CA ASN A 537 -40.11 -20.09 -10.61
C ASN A 537 -40.15 -20.19 -12.14
N VAL A 538 -39.07 -19.83 -12.85
CA VAL A 538 -38.98 -20.01 -14.30
C VAL A 538 -39.07 -21.50 -14.65
N GLN A 539 -38.29 -22.35 -13.98
CA GLN A 539 -38.28 -23.80 -14.19
C GLN A 539 -39.65 -24.46 -13.96
N SER A 540 -40.36 -24.05 -12.91
CA SER A 540 -41.63 -24.67 -12.51
C SER A 540 -42.86 -24.08 -13.20
N THR A 541 -42.73 -22.94 -13.88
CA THR A 541 -43.87 -22.21 -14.45
C THR A 541 -43.77 -22.11 -15.96
N TYR A 542 -44.51 -22.95 -16.68
CA TYR A 542 -44.67 -22.82 -18.13
C TYR A 542 -45.18 -21.43 -18.52
N GLY A 543 -44.72 -20.89 -19.63
CA GLY A 543 -45.02 -19.54 -20.12
C GLY A 543 -44.43 -18.40 -19.29
N SER A 544 -43.50 -18.69 -18.38
CA SER A 544 -42.82 -17.65 -17.60
C SER A 544 -41.59 -17.08 -18.29
N ILE A 545 -41.23 -15.85 -17.91
CA ILE A 545 -40.02 -15.15 -18.32
C ILE A 545 -39.45 -14.40 -17.12
N GLY A 546 -38.13 -14.40 -16.98
CA GLY A 546 -37.40 -13.68 -15.96
C GLY A 546 -36.00 -13.31 -16.45
N TYR A 547 -35.14 -12.94 -15.53
CA TYR A 547 -33.75 -12.62 -15.82
C TYR A 547 -32.84 -13.01 -14.66
N ILE A 548 -31.64 -13.48 -14.99
CA ILE A 548 -30.65 -13.97 -14.02
C ILE A 548 -29.24 -13.55 -14.43
N SER A 549 -28.30 -13.56 -13.49
CA SER A 549 -26.87 -13.41 -13.83
C SER A 549 -26.40 -14.57 -14.70
N ILE A 550 -25.55 -14.29 -15.70
CA ILE A 550 -25.07 -15.30 -16.65
C ILE A 550 -24.30 -16.45 -15.98
N GLY A 551 -23.62 -16.19 -14.85
CA GLY A 551 -22.93 -17.24 -14.10
C GLY A 551 -23.88 -18.27 -13.47
N LYS A 552 -25.18 -17.99 -13.40
CA LYS A 552 -26.22 -18.93 -12.95
C LYS A 552 -26.97 -19.61 -14.10
N LEU A 553 -26.54 -19.43 -15.35
CA LEU A 553 -27.18 -20.11 -16.48
C LEU A 553 -27.09 -21.63 -16.41
N GLY A 554 -26.06 -22.18 -15.77
CA GLY A 554 -25.93 -23.62 -15.55
C GLY A 554 -26.93 -24.21 -14.54
N ASP A 555 -27.64 -23.36 -13.79
CA ASP A 555 -28.65 -23.77 -12.81
C ASP A 555 -30.08 -23.81 -13.37
N LEU A 556 -30.29 -23.34 -14.61
CA LEU A 556 -31.54 -23.50 -15.39
C LEU A 556 -31.72 -24.94 -15.82
#